data_AF-A0AAJ1QR92-F1
#
_entry.id   AF-A0AAJ1QR92-F1
#
_cell.length_a   1.000
_cell.length_b   1.000
_cell.length_c   1.000
_cell.angle_alpha   90.00
_cell.angle_beta   90.00
_cell.angle_gamma   90.00
#
_symmetry.space_group_name_H-M   'P 1'
#
loop_
_entity.id
_entity.type
_entity.pdbx_description
1 polymer ?
#
loop_
_entity_poly.entity_id
_entity_poly.type
_entity_poly.pdbx_seq_one_letter_code
_entity_poly.pdbx_strand_id
1 'polypeptide(L)'
;MAKTIVEKLNLHKYERVAVLNQPAGADYFAELPDYDTKLNESAYDLIFAFVLDMDSLKRIVDKVIEKNHLSKNGYIFLAYPKKGNKEYATYIHRDDLMQGLGADDEGYVGSSDLKFARMVGLDDVFTVVGLKEDSKNRNRPSTKASQSVDDYIEMISEIEKDLQDSPDLLAFYQSLTQGYRKDWARYVYSAKQEATQVKRRQEMKTILGEGYKSRDLYRRNK
;
A
#
# COMPACT_ATOMS: atom_id res chain seq x y z
N MET A 1 3.06 2.26 26.37
CA MET A 1 2.97 0.84 25.97
C MET A 1 2.83 0.77 24.46
N ALA A 2 3.49 -0.17 23.80
CA ALA A 2 3.30 -0.38 22.37
C ALA A 2 1.88 -0.91 22.13
N LYS A 3 1.19 -0.41 21.11
CA LYS A 3 -0.16 -0.88 20.76
C LYS A 3 -0.12 -2.35 20.34
N THR A 4 -1.12 -3.12 20.75
CA THR A 4 -1.25 -4.53 20.35
C THR A 4 -1.70 -4.65 18.89
N ILE A 5 -1.65 -5.85 18.32
CA ILE A 5 -2.11 -6.05 16.93
C ILE A 5 -3.64 -5.86 16.81
N VAL A 6 -4.38 -6.22 17.86
CA VAL A 6 -5.83 -6.02 17.97
C VAL A 6 -6.16 -4.53 17.89
N GLU A 7 -5.46 -3.68 18.64
CA GLU A 7 -5.63 -2.23 18.58
C GLU A 7 -5.15 -1.63 17.25
N LYS A 8 -3.97 -2.01 16.76
CA LYS A 8 -3.38 -1.49 15.51
C LYS A 8 -4.29 -1.70 14.31
N LEU A 9 -4.97 -2.85 14.26
CA LEU A 9 -5.86 -3.21 13.15
C LEU A 9 -7.34 -2.94 13.46
N ASN A 10 -7.66 -2.51 14.69
CA ASN A 10 -9.02 -2.31 15.18
C ASN A 10 -9.88 -3.57 14.98
N LEU A 11 -9.42 -4.70 15.55
CA LEU A 11 -10.03 -6.01 15.34
C LEU A 11 -11.32 -6.24 16.16
N HIS A 12 -11.54 -5.47 17.24
CA HIS A 12 -12.73 -5.60 18.10
C HIS A 12 -14.07 -5.36 17.40
N LYS A 13 -14.06 -4.71 16.23
CA LYS A 13 -15.28 -4.41 15.47
C LYS A 13 -15.83 -5.60 14.68
N TYR A 14 -15.07 -6.69 14.58
CA TYR A 14 -15.44 -7.87 13.81
C TYR A 14 -16.08 -8.91 14.74
N GLU A 15 -17.20 -9.48 14.31
CA GLU A 15 -17.97 -10.42 15.14
C GLU A 15 -17.58 -11.86 14.83
N ARG A 16 -17.56 -12.25 13.54
CA ARG A 16 -17.11 -13.59 13.14
C ARG A 16 -15.61 -13.56 12.83
N VAL A 17 -14.82 -14.03 13.79
CA VAL A 17 -13.36 -14.06 13.71
C VAL A 17 -12.83 -15.50 13.64
N ALA A 18 -11.85 -15.74 12.77
CA ALA A 18 -11.00 -16.92 12.80
C ALA A 18 -9.52 -16.53 12.93
N VAL A 19 -8.78 -17.23 13.79
CA VAL A 19 -7.32 -17.10 13.94
C VAL A 19 -6.66 -18.45 13.64
N LEU A 20 -5.89 -18.50 12.56
CA LEU A 20 -5.30 -19.72 12.03
C LEU A 20 -3.79 -19.77 12.31
N ASN A 21 -3.30 -20.96 12.68
CA ASN A 21 -1.88 -21.28 12.81
C ASN A 21 -1.09 -20.36 13.77
N GLN A 22 -1.73 -19.80 14.80
CA GLN A 22 -1.04 -18.99 15.80
C GLN A 22 0.16 -19.75 16.40
N PRO A 23 1.34 -19.12 16.52
CA PRO A 23 2.50 -19.75 17.16
C PRO A 23 2.18 -20.21 18.58
N ALA A 24 2.69 -21.39 18.95
CA ALA A 24 2.44 -21.95 20.28
C ALA A 24 2.98 -21.02 21.37
N GLY A 25 2.15 -20.74 22.39
CA GLY A 25 2.52 -19.86 23.51
C GLY A 25 2.46 -18.37 23.22
N ALA A 26 2.12 -17.95 21.99
CA ALA A 26 1.83 -16.55 21.69
C ALA A 26 0.44 -16.15 22.19
N ASP A 27 0.27 -14.88 22.56
CA ASP A 27 -1.00 -14.34 23.10
C ASP A 27 -1.40 -13.03 22.39
N TYR A 28 -1.29 -13.01 21.07
CA TYR A 28 -1.53 -11.79 20.27
C TYR A 28 -2.98 -11.31 20.26
N PHE A 29 -3.93 -12.18 20.62
CA PHE A 29 -5.37 -11.95 20.51
C PHE A 29 -6.11 -12.10 21.84
N ALA A 30 -5.41 -11.97 22.98
CA ALA A 30 -6.00 -12.01 24.33
C ALA A 30 -7.19 -11.07 24.51
N GLU A 31 -7.18 -9.96 23.77
CA GLU A 31 -8.18 -8.90 23.83
C GLU A 31 -9.44 -9.18 22.97
N LEU A 32 -9.45 -10.24 22.17
CA LEU A 32 -10.63 -10.66 21.43
C LEU A 32 -11.52 -11.55 22.33
N PRO A 33 -12.86 -11.35 22.31
CA PRO A 33 -13.76 -12.08 23.19
C PRO A 33 -13.86 -13.57 22.84
N ASP A 34 -13.85 -13.90 21.54
CA ASP A 34 -13.90 -15.26 21.01
C ASP A 34 -13.39 -15.29 19.56
N TYR A 35 -12.90 -16.45 19.12
CA TYR A 35 -12.53 -16.71 17.73
C TYR A 35 -12.41 -18.21 17.44
N ASP A 36 -12.74 -18.58 16.20
CA ASP A 36 -12.50 -19.93 15.70
C ASP A 36 -11.00 -20.14 15.42
N THR A 37 -10.47 -21.33 15.71
CA THR A 37 -9.06 -21.68 15.37
C THR A 37 -8.93 -22.43 14.04
N LYS A 38 -10.06 -22.68 13.37
CA LYS A 38 -10.18 -23.34 12.06
C LYS A 38 -11.29 -22.66 11.27
N LEU A 39 -11.19 -22.72 9.94
CA LEU A 39 -12.27 -22.23 9.08
C LEU A 39 -13.42 -23.23 9.07
N ASN A 40 -14.61 -22.75 9.42
CA ASN A 40 -15.88 -23.47 9.36
C ASN A 40 -16.67 -23.12 8.08
N GLU A 41 -17.84 -23.74 7.87
CA GLU A 41 -18.62 -23.58 6.63
C GLU A 41 -19.16 -22.16 6.41
N SER A 42 -19.33 -21.36 7.46
CA SER A 42 -19.79 -19.98 7.36
C SER A 42 -18.67 -19.01 6.99
N ALA A 43 -19.03 -17.89 6.35
CA ALA A 43 -18.12 -16.78 6.12
C ALA A 43 -17.75 -16.02 7.41
N TYR A 44 -16.57 -15.41 7.41
CA TYR A 44 -15.99 -14.63 8.49
C TYR A 44 -15.88 -13.16 8.12
N ASP A 45 -16.01 -12.28 9.10
CA ASP A 45 -15.72 -10.85 8.91
C ASP A 45 -14.22 -10.57 9.01
N LEU A 46 -13.51 -11.43 9.74
CA LEU A 46 -12.07 -11.38 9.97
C LEU A 46 -11.48 -12.78 9.96
N ILE A 47 -10.49 -13.00 9.10
CA ILE A 47 -9.57 -14.13 9.16
C ILE A 47 -8.19 -13.58 9.47
N PHE A 48 -7.55 -14.05 10.53
CA PHE A 48 -6.15 -13.80 10.80
C PHE A 48 -5.39 -15.12 10.65
N ALA A 49 -4.25 -15.14 9.97
CA ALA A 49 -3.48 -16.36 9.78
C ALA A 49 -1.98 -16.10 9.89
N PHE A 50 -1.25 -17.03 10.48
CA PHE A 50 0.22 -17.04 10.43
C PHE A 50 0.69 -18.01 9.35
N VAL A 51 1.64 -17.54 8.54
CA VAL A 51 2.18 -18.27 7.40
C VAL A 51 3.69 -18.05 7.36
N LEU A 52 4.47 -19.11 7.13
CA LEU A 52 5.93 -19.07 7.28
C LEU A 52 6.67 -18.86 5.95
N ASP A 53 5.99 -19.09 4.83
CA ASP A 53 6.54 -19.00 3.49
C ASP A 53 5.47 -18.54 2.49
N MET A 54 5.90 -18.21 1.27
CA MET A 54 5.00 -17.72 0.23
C MET A 54 3.96 -18.78 -0.17
N ASP A 55 4.33 -20.06 -0.17
CA ASP A 55 3.42 -21.13 -0.57
C ASP A 55 2.28 -21.31 0.43
N SER A 56 2.56 -21.27 1.73
CA SER A 56 1.56 -21.32 2.80
C SER A 56 0.66 -20.08 2.80
N LEU A 57 1.24 -18.91 2.52
CA LEU A 57 0.48 -17.67 2.33
C LEU A 57 -0.53 -17.81 1.19
N LYS A 58 -0.06 -18.25 0.02
CA LYS A 58 -0.89 -18.46 -1.16
C LYS A 58 -1.98 -19.50 -0.90
N ARG A 59 -1.63 -20.65 -0.30
CA ARG A 59 -2.61 -21.70 0.05
C ARG A 59 -3.75 -21.19 0.93
N ILE A 60 -3.47 -20.34 1.93
CA ILE A 60 -4.51 -19.78 2.79
C ILE A 60 -5.41 -18.83 2.00
N VAL A 61 -4.83 -17.95 1.18
CA VAL A 61 -5.59 -17.00 0.36
C VAL A 61 -6.47 -17.72 -0.66
N ASP A 62 -5.89 -18.66 -1.40
CA ASP A 62 -6.62 -19.48 -2.39
C ASP A 62 -7.79 -20.21 -1.72
N LYS A 63 -7.56 -20.84 -0.56
CA LYS A 63 -8.62 -21.52 0.20
C LYS A 63 -9.76 -20.57 0.60
N VAL A 64 -9.44 -19.34 1.00
CA VAL A 64 -10.46 -18.35 1.40
C VAL A 64 -11.26 -17.88 0.18
N ILE A 65 -10.60 -17.70 -0.96
CA ILE A 65 -11.24 -17.33 -2.23
C ILE A 65 -12.16 -18.46 -2.72
N GLU A 66 -11.62 -19.68 -2.87
CA GLU A 66 -12.33 -20.83 -3.44
C GLU A 66 -13.59 -21.20 -2.66
N LYS A 67 -13.51 -21.12 -1.33
CA LYS A 67 -14.63 -21.46 -0.44
C LYS A 67 -15.47 -20.27 -0.02
N ASN A 68 -15.17 -19.07 -0.52
CA ASN A 68 -15.85 -17.83 -0.18
C ASN A 68 -15.98 -17.63 1.35
N HIS A 69 -14.90 -17.90 2.09
CA HIS A 69 -14.89 -17.85 3.55
C HIS A 69 -14.90 -16.41 4.12
N LEU A 70 -14.96 -15.38 3.28
CA LEU A 70 -14.91 -13.99 3.70
C LEU A 70 -16.21 -13.26 3.39
N SER A 71 -16.80 -12.64 4.41
CA SER A 71 -17.99 -11.80 4.28
C SER A 71 -17.71 -10.56 3.43
N LYS A 72 -18.77 -9.92 2.93
CA LYS A 72 -18.64 -8.63 2.24
C LYS A 72 -17.96 -7.58 3.12
N ASN A 73 -16.97 -6.87 2.61
CA ASN A 73 -16.08 -5.97 3.34
C ASN A 73 -15.22 -6.64 4.44
N GLY A 74 -15.21 -7.96 4.50
CA GLY A 74 -14.38 -8.72 5.42
C GLY A 74 -12.89 -8.55 5.11
N TYR A 75 -12.08 -8.89 6.10
CA TYR A 75 -10.62 -8.80 6.00
C TYR A 75 -9.96 -10.15 6.23
N ILE A 76 -8.94 -10.45 5.43
CA ILE A 76 -7.93 -11.44 5.78
C ILE A 76 -6.61 -10.73 6.09
N PHE A 77 -6.04 -11.05 7.25
CA PHE A 77 -4.71 -10.62 7.66
C PHE A 77 -3.77 -11.82 7.74
N LEU A 78 -2.62 -11.73 7.07
CA LEU A 78 -1.60 -12.77 7.05
C LEU A 78 -0.32 -12.24 7.69
N ALA A 79 0.03 -12.78 8.85
CA ALA A 79 1.30 -12.55 9.51
C ALA A 79 2.37 -13.47 8.94
N TYR A 80 3.48 -12.91 8.47
CA TYR A 80 4.60 -13.66 7.92
C TYR A 80 5.94 -13.18 8.48
N PRO A 81 6.94 -14.07 8.63
CA PRO A 81 8.25 -13.69 9.13
C PRO A 81 8.91 -12.68 8.18
N LYS A 82 9.34 -11.53 8.72
CA LYS A 82 10.01 -10.49 7.94
C LYS A 82 11.50 -10.79 7.79
N LYS A 83 12.13 -10.19 6.77
CA LYS A 83 13.57 -10.31 6.56
C LYS A 83 14.33 -9.90 7.83
N GLY A 84 15.27 -10.73 8.26
CA GLY A 84 16.07 -10.49 9.47
C GLY A 84 15.41 -10.93 10.78
N ASN A 85 14.26 -11.60 10.72
CA ASN A 85 13.72 -12.29 11.89
C ASN A 85 14.71 -13.38 12.37
N LYS A 86 14.69 -13.67 13.68
CA LYS A 86 15.61 -14.62 14.32
C LYS A 86 14.96 -15.94 14.75
N GLU A 87 13.65 -16.05 14.59
CA GLU A 87 12.89 -17.22 15.06
C GLU A 87 12.67 -18.27 13.98
N TYR A 88 12.55 -17.86 12.72
CA TYR A 88 12.26 -18.74 11.60
C TYR A 88 13.40 -18.70 10.57
N ALA A 89 13.69 -19.86 9.97
CA ALA A 89 14.67 -19.96 8.89
C ALA A 89 14.18 -19.30 7.58
N THR A 90 12.87 -19.10 7.45
CA THR A 90 12.22 -18.51 6.28
C THR A 90 11.83 -17.06 6.54
N TYR A 91 11.61 -16.33 5.45
CA TYR A 91 11.00 -15.01 5.47
C TYR A 91 10.32 -14.75 4.12
N ILE A 92 9.42 -13.76 4.11
CA ILE A 92 8.87 -13.22 2.86
C ILE A 92 9.35 -11.78 2.72
N HIS A 93 9.88 -11.43 1.55
CA HIS A 93 10.24 -10.05 1.26
C HIS A 93 8.97 -9.24 0.98
N ARG A 94 8.91 -8.02 1.52
CA ARG A 94 7.75 -7.13 1.31
C ARG A 94 7.48 -6.87 -0.18
N ASP A 95 8.53 -6.67 -0.95
CA ASP A 95 8.43 -6.29 -2.36
C ASP A 95 7.99 -7.47 -3.23
N ASP A 96 8.24 -8.70 -2.80
CA ASP A 96 7.85 -9.92 -3.53
C ASP A 96 6.41 -10.34 -3.22
N LEU A 97 5.81 -9.78 -2.16
CA LEU A 97 4.55 -10.25 -1.57
C LEU A 97 3.37 -10.14 -2.54
N MET A 98 3.22 -8.99 -3.20
CA MET A 98 2.09 -8.75 -4.11
C MET A 98 2.23 -9.59 -5.38
N GLN A 99 3.46 -9.70 -5.91
CA GLN A 99 3.73 -10.54 -7.08
C GLN A 99 3.50 -12.03 -6.77
N GLY A 100 3.96 -12.52 -5.62
CA GLY A 100 3.78 -13.92 -5.23
C GLY A 100 2.32 -14.29 -4.93
N LEU A 101 1.51 -13.31 -4.52
CA LEU A 101 0.05 -13.44 -4.45
C LEU A 101 -0.63 -13.44 -5.83
N GLY A 102 0.06 -13.01 -6.88
CA GLY A 102 -0.56 -12.78 -8.19
C GLY A 102 -1.52 -11.59 -8.16
N ALA A 103 -1.16 -10.52 -7.44
CA ALA A 103 -1.93 -9.30 -7.44
C ALA A 103 -1.71 -8.51 -8.74
N ASP A 104 -2.77 -7.88 -9.25
CA ASP A 104 -2.70 -6.95 -10.38
C ASP A 104 -2.19 -5.57 -9.96
N ASP A 105 -2.07 -4.65 -10.93
CA ASP A 105 -1.60 -3.27 -10.69
C ASP A 105 -2.53 -2.47 -9.77
N GLU A 106 -3.79 -2.88 -9.64
CA GLU A 106 -4.75 -2.30 -8.71
C GLU A 106 -4.70 -2.95 -7.32
N GLY A 107 -3.91 -4.01 -7.15
CA GLY A 107 -3.75 -4.79 -5.93
C GLY A 107 -4.82 -5.84 -5.71
N TYR A 108 -5.65 -6.18 -6.70
CA TYR A 108 -6.58 -7.31 -6.60
C TYR A 108 -5.85 -8.63 -6.82
N VAL A 109 -6.14 -9.62 -5.99
CA VAL A 109 -5.46 -10.93 -5.99
C VAL A 109 -6.15 -11.88 -6.97
N GLY A 110 -5.42 -12.28 -8.01
CA GLY A 110 -5.91 -13.19 -9.04
C GLY A 110 -7.20 -12.68 -9.69
N SER A 111 -8.18 -13.57 -9.87
CA SER A 111 -9.51 -13.22 -10.36
C SER A 111 -10.50 -12.88 -9.24
N SER A 112 -10.06 -12.74 -7.98
CA SER A 112 -10.93 -12.51 -6.82
C SER A 112 -11.23 -11.04 -6.55
N ASP A 113 -12.19 -10.79 -5.66
CA ASP A 113 -12.50 -9.46 -5.15
C ASP A 113 -11.65 -9.07 -3.93
N LEU A 114 -10.65 -9.86 -3.57
CA LEU A 114 -9.71 -9.53 -2.50
C LEU A 114 -8.68 -8.53 -3.01
N LYS A 115 -8.64 -7.36 -2.39
CA LYS A 115 -7.71 -6.28 -2.71
C LYS A 115 -6.73 -6.05 -1.57
N PHE A 116 -5.48 -5.77 -1.89
CA PHE A 116 -4.53 -5.21 -0.94
C PHE A 116 -5.11 -3.98 -0.23
N ALA A 117 -5.06 -3.99 1.10
CA ALA A 117 -5.58 -2.91 1.93
C ALA A 117 -4.48 -2.19 2.69
N ARG A 118 -3.61 -2.92 3.39
CA ARG A 118 -2.55 -2.33 4.24
C ARG A 118 -1.48 -3.35 4.64
N MET A 119 -0.38 -2.84 5.19
CA MET A 119 0.60 -3.63 5.94
C MET A 119 0.87 -3.01 7.31
N VAL A 120 1.11 -3.85 8.32
CA VAL A 120 1.41 -3.40 9.68
C VAL A 120 2.48 -4.30 10.30
N GLY A 121 3.48 -3.70 10.94
CA GLY A 121 4.44 -4.45 11.74
C GLY A 121 3.77 -5.00 13.01
N LEU A 122 3.82 -6.31 13.18
CA LEU A 122 3.24 -6.98 14.35
C LEU A 122 4.23 -6.86 15.51
N ASP A 123 5.43 -7.40 15.34
CA ASP A 123 6.56 -7.37 16.27
C ASP A 123 7.91 -7.45 15.52
N ASP A 124 8.96 -7.87 16.21
CA ASP A 124 10.32 -8.05 15.65
C ASP A 124 10.46 -9.27 14.72
N VAL A 125 9.46 -10.14 14.69
CA VAL A 125 9.46 -11.37 13.88
C VAL A 125 8.54 -11.23 12.68
N PHE A 126 7.32 -10.74 12.89
CA PHE A 126 6.25 -10.77 11.90
C PHE A 126 5.90 -9.39 11.33
N THR A 127 5.60 -9.38 10.03
CA THR A 127 4.82 -8.32 9.38
C THR A 127 3.48 -8.89 8.95
N VAL A 128 2.43 -8.07 9.03
CA VAL A 128 1.08 -8.43 8.62
C VAL A 128 0.74 -7.75 7.32
N VAL A 129 0.24 -8.50 6.35
CA VAL A 129 -0.47 -7.97 5.18
C VAL A 129 -1.96 -8.15 5.34
N GLY A 130 -2.73 -7.11 5.02
CA GLY A 130 -4.19 -7.16 5.00
C GLY A 130 -4.73 -7.10 3.58
N LEU A 131 -5.57 -8.06 3.23
CA LEU A 131 -6.41 -8.04 2.04
C LEU A 131 -7.87 -7.88 2.48
N LYS A 132 -8.64 -7.13 1.71
CA LYS A 132 -10.05 -6.84 1.99
C LYS A 132 -10.92 -7.30 0.83
N GLU A 133 -12.07 -7.89 1.13
CA GLU A 133 -13.14 -8.05 0.15
C GLU A 133 -13.64 -6.68 -0.32
N ASP A 134 -13.50 -6.41 -1.62
CA ASP A 134 -13.72 -5.09 -2.22
C ASP A 134 -14.46 -5.14 -3.56
N SER A 135 -15.37 -6.10 -3.74
CA SER A 135 -16.23 -6.27 -4.93
C SER A 135 -16.94 -4.98 -5.35
N LYS A 136 -17.30 -4.12 -4.39
CA LYS A 136 -17.96 -2.83 -4.64
C LYS A 136 -17.15 -1.84 -5.46
N ASN A 137 -15.82 -1.96 -5.48
CA ASN A 137 -14.93 -1.01 -6.15
C ASN A 137 -14.15 -1.60 -7.33
N ARG A 138 -14.22 -2.91 -7.58
CA ARG A 138 -13.39 -3.59 -8.58
C ARG A 138 -13.54 -3.07 -10.00
N ASN A 139 -14.74 -2.63 -10.37
CA ASN A 139 -15.03 -2.06 -11.69
C ASN A 139 -15.16 -0.53 -11.65
N ARG A 140 -14.81 0.12 -10.53
CA ARG A 140 -14.83 1.59 -10.45
C ARG A 140 -13.50 2.13 -10.95
N PRO A 141 -13.50 3.07 -11.91
CA PRO A 141 -12.28 3.72 -12.36
C PRO A 141 -11.52 4.30 -11.17
N SER A 142 -10.22 3.99 -11.07
CA SER A 142 -9.38 4.58 -10.04
C SER A 142 -9.46 6.10 -10.12
N THR A 143 -9.89 6.72 -9.02
CA THR A 143 -9.89 8.18 -8.89
C THR A 143 -8.54 8.70 -8.40
N LYS A 144 -7.55 7.83 -8.16
CA LYS A 144 -6.21 8.26 -7.74
C LYS A 144 -5.37 8.64 -8.94
N ALA A 145 -4.64 9.74 -8.81
CA ALA A 145 -3.64 10.12 -9.80
C ALA A 145 -2.48 9.12 -9.77
N SER A 146 -1.92 8.84 -10.94
CA SER A 146 -0.80 7.91 -11.06
C SER A 146 0.39 8.36 -10.21
N GLN A 147 1.11 7.38 -9.68
CA GLN A 147 2.37 7.63 -8.97
C GLN A 147 3.58 7.36 -9.86
N SER A 148 3.39 6.70 -11.02
CA SER A 148 4.41 6.54 -12.04
C SER A 148 4.77 7.90 -12.63
N VAL A 149 6.06 8.21 -12.74
CA VAL A 149 6.52 9.46 -13.36
C VAL A 149 6.37 9.41 -14.89
N ASP A 150 6.34 8.23 -15.49
CA ASP A 150 6.24 8.06 -16.93
C ASP A 150 4.86 8.46 -17.47
N ASP A 151 3.83 8.33 -16.64
CA ASP A 151 2.46 8.74 -16.96
C ASP A 151 2.31 10.27 -17.09
N TYR A 152 3.35 11.04 -16.73
CA TYR A 152 3.38 12.50 -16.79
C TYR A 152 4.35 13.04 -17.84
N ILE A 153 4.88 12.20 -18.72
CA ILE A 153 5.81 12.63 -19.78
C ILE A 153 5.18 13.71 -20.66
N GLU A 154 3.92 13.53 -21.07
CA GLU A 154 3.21 14.50 -21.90
C GLU A 154 2.97 15.84 -21.19
N MET A 155 3.05 15.86 -19.86
CA MET A 155 2.84 17.06 -19.05
C MET A 155 4.12 17.89 -18.87
N ILE A 156 5.27 17.43 -19.40
CA ILE A 156 6.52 18.21 -19.39
C ILE A 156 6.35 19.51 -20.19
N SER A 157 5.68 19.46 -21.34
CA SER A 157 5.42 20.66 -22.16
C SER A 157 4.53 21.67 -21.46
N GLU A 158 3.63 21.21 -20.58
CA GLU A 158 2.78 22.11 -19.79
C GLU A 158 3.58 22.82 -18.69
N ILE A 159 4.55 22.15 -18.06
CA ILE A 159 5.50 22.81 -17.14
C ILE A 159 6.33 23.89 -17.87
N GLU A 160 6.79 23.60 -19.09
CA GLU A 160 7.55 24.58 -19.88
C GLU A 160 6.71 25.83 -20.19
N LYS A 161 5.42 25.64 -20.53
CA LYS A 161 4.47 26.75 -20.69
C LYS A 161 4.26 27.54 -19.40
N ASP A 162 4.12 26.86 -18.26
CA ASP A 162 3.96 27.52 -16.95
C ASP A 162 5.17 28.39 -16.55
N LEU A 163 6.35 28.08 -17.10
CA LEU A 163 7.61 28.78 -16.83
C LEU A 163 7.98 29.81 -17.92
N GLN A 164 7.18 29.97 -18.97
CA GLN A 164 7.50 30.85 -20.11
C GLN A 164 7.75 32.31 -19.70
N ASP A 165 7.04 32.79 -18.67
CA ASP A 165 7.17 34.15 -18.13
C ASP A 165 8.37 34.30 -17.17
N SER A 166 9.20 33.27 -17.02
CA SER A 166 10.38 33.24 -16.16
C SER A 166 11.53 32.54 -16.86
N PRO A 167 12.18 33.20 -17.85
CA PRO A 167 13.18 32.57 -18.73
C PRO A 167 14.32 31.87 -17.99
N ASP A 168 14.80 32.44 -16.88
CA ASP A 168 15.87 31.84 -16.06
C ASP A 168 15.43 30.51 -15.42
N LEU A 169 14.19 30.44 -14.91
CA LEU A 169 13.63 29.21 -14.36
C LEU A 169 13.36 28.18 -15.44
N LEU A 170 12.88 28.61 -16.61
CA LEU A 170 12.67 27.74 -17.75
C LEU A 170 13.99 27.12 -18.23
N ALA A 171 15.05 27.92 -18.37
CA ALA A 171 16.38 27.44 -18.75
C ALA A 171 16.94 26.45 -17.71
N PHE A 172 16.79 26.76 -16.42
CA PHE A 172 17.20 25.84 -15.35
C PHE A 172 16.42 24.53 -15.42
N TYR A 173 15.09 24.57 -15.56
CA TYR A 173 14.24 23.40 -15.73
C TYR A 173 14.64 22.56 -16.95
N GLN A 174 14.89 23.20 -18.09
CA GLN A 174 15.35 22.57 -19.33
C GLN A 174 16.79 22.04 -19.26
N SER A 175 17.56 22.40 -18.25
CA SER A 175 18.86 21.78 -17.97
C SER A 175 18.74 20.48 -17.16
N LEU A 176 17.59 20.25 -16.51
CA LEU A 176 17.38 19.07 -15.67
C LEU A 176 17.30 17.80 -16.54
N THR A 177 17.76 16.68 -15.99
CA THR A 177 17.56 15.35 -16.60
C THR A 177 16.07 15.02 -16.70
N GLN A 178 15.69 14.19 -17.66
CA GLN A 178 14.29 13.82 -17.91
C GLN A 178 13.55 13.34 -16.65
N GLY A 179 14.21 12.57 -15.77
CA GLY A 179 13.61 12.10 -14.51
C GLY A 179 13.12 13.22 -13.59
N TYR A 180 13.92 14.29 -13.41
CA TYR A 180 13.51 15.46 -12.61
C TYR A 180 12.37 16.23 -13.27
N ARG A 181 12.36 16.32 -14.61
CA ARG A 181 11.26 16.99 -15.33
C ARG A 181 9.94 16.26 -15.18
N LYS A 182 9.97 14.92 -15.31
CA LYS A 182 8.80 14.06 -15.07
C LYS A 182 8.32 14.17 -13.62
N ASP A 183 9.23 14.24 -12.66
CA ASP A 183 8.87 14.38 -11.24
C ASP A 183 8.15 15.70 -10.94
N TRP A 184 8.60 16.81 -11.54
CA TRP A 184 7.91 18.10 -11.44
C TRP A 184 6.53 18.08 -12.11
N ALA A 185 6.44 17.50 -13.31
CA ALA A 185 5.17 17.34 -14.03
C ALA A 185 4.18 16.50 -13.21
N ARG A 186 4.62 15.37 -12.65
CA ARG A 186 3.84 14.56 -11.70
C ARG A 186 3.43 15.39 -10.49
N TYR A 187 4.35 16.09 -9.86
CA TYR A 187 4.04 16.86 -8.67
C TYR A 187 2.94 17.89 -8.94
N VAL A 188 3.03 18.68 -10.01
CA VAL A 188 2.01 19.68 -10.35
C VAL A 188 0.70 19.01 -10.78
N TYR A 189 0.73 18.17 -11.81
CA TYR A 189 -0.49 17.70 -12.50
C TYR A 189 -1.11 16.43 -11.91
N SER A 190 -0.48 15.77 -10.94
CA SER A 190 -1.18 14.76 -10.13
C SER A 190 -2.30 15.35 -9.27
N ALA A 191 -2.29 16.68 -9.05
CA ALA A 191 -3.39 17.36 -8.38
C ALA A 191 -4.58 17.54 -9.33
N LYS A 192 -5.76 17.03 -8.95
CA LYS A 192 -6.99 17.14 -9.76
C LYS A 192 -7.67 18.50 -9.71
N GLN A 193 -7.43 19.26 -8.64
CA GLN A 193 -8.04 20.57 -8.44
C GLN A 193 -7.11 21.67 -8.93
N GLU A 194 -7.64 22.58 -9.74
CA GLU A 194 -6.90 23.71 -10.30
C GLU A 194 -6.22 24.55 -9.21
N ALA A 195 -6.94 24.84 -8.12
CA ALA A 195 -6.38 25.59 -6.98
C ALA A 195 -5.14 24.91 -6.37
N THR A 196 -5.11 23.57 -6.34
CA THR A 196 -3.94 22.82 -5.87
C THR A 196 -2.82 22.84 -6.91
N GLN A 197 -3.13 22.73 -8.21
CA GLN A 197 -2.13 22.84 -9.27
C GLN A 197 -1.45 24.22 -9.23
N VAL A 198 -2.21 25.31 -9.12
CA VAL A 198 -1.69 26.69 -8.96
C VAL A 198 -0.72 26.78 -7.78
N LYS A 199 -1.11 26.26 -6.61
CA LYS A 199 -0.24 26.25 -5.42
C LYS A 199 1.06 25.47 -5.66
N ARG A 200 0.96 24.29 -6.27
CA ARG A 200 2.13 23.43 -6.56
C ARG A 200 3.04 24.05 -7.63
N ARG A 201 2.49 24.73 -8.62
CA ARG A 201 3.26 25.51 -9.61
C ARG A 201 4.04 26.63 -8.94
N GLN A 202 3.41 27.37 -8.04
CA GLN A 202 4.11 28.42 -7.31
C GLN A 202 5.21 27.85 -6.41
N GLU A 203 4.95 26.76 -5.69
CA GLU A 203 5.97 26.06 -4.88
C GLU A 203 7.13 25.58 -5.76
N MET A 204 6.86 25.01 -6.93
CA MET A 204 7.88 24.63 -7.91
C MET A 204 8.73 25.83 -8.34
N LYS A 205 8.11 26.95 -8.72
CA LYS A 205 8.83 28.18 -9.13
C LYS A 205 9.77 28.67 -8.02
N THR A 206 9.30 28.69 -6.78
CA THR A 206 10.14 29.04 -5.62
C THR A 206 11.33 28.10 -5.48
N ILE A 207 11.10 26.79 -5.52
CA ILE A 207 12.16 25.78 -5.32
C ILE A 207 13.20 25.80 -6.44
N LEU A 208 12.76 25.94 -7.69
CA LEU A 208 13.65 26.10 -8.85
C LEU A 208 14.45 27.40 -8.75
N GLY A 209 13.83 28.49 -8.28
CA GLY A 209 14.50 29.77 -8.07
C GLY A 209 15.57 29.74 -6.97
N GLU A 210 15.43 28.84 -6.00
CA GLU A 210 16.46 28.53 -5.01
C GLU A 210 17.54 27.55 -5.54
N GLY A 211 17.46 27.12 -6.80
CA GLY A 211 18.46 26.28 -7.47
C GLY A 211 18.33 24.77 -7.21
N TYR A 212 17.23 24.31 -6.63
CA TYR A 212 17.02 22.89 -6.33
C TYR A 212 16.38 22.14 -7.49
N LYS A 213 16.94 20.98 -7.83
CA LYS A 213 16.46 20.12 -8.94
C LYS A 213 15.16 19.38 -8.62
N SER A 214 14.85 19.18 -7.33
CA SER A 214 13.63 18.50 -6.87
C SER A 214 13.16 19.01 -5.52
N ARG A 215 11.88 18.77 -5.21
CA ARG A 215 11.26 19.10 -3.92
C ARG A 215 11.92 18.37 -2.75
N ASP A 216 12.39 17.15 -2.96
CA ASP A 216 13.06 16.37 -1.91
C ASP A 216 14.45 16.92 -1.58
N LEU A 217 15.21 17.37 -2.59
CA LEU A 217 16.50 18.03 -2.36
C LEU A 217 16.32 19.34 -1.58
N TYR A 218 15.27 20.10 -1.88
CA TYR A 218 14.92 21.31 -1.13
C TYR A 218 14.63 21.01 0.35
N ARG A 219 13.78 20.01 0.60
CA ARG A 219 13.37 19.63 1.96
C ARG A 219 14.50 19.08 2.83
N ARG A 220 15.53 18.47 2.23
CA ARG A 220 16.69 17.96 2.97
C ARG A 220 17.68 19.04 3.38
N ASN A 221 17.63 20.21 2.73
CA ASN A 221 18.53 21.34 3.00
C ASN A 221 17.86 22.46 3.81
N LYS A 222 16.63 22.20 4.31
CA LYS A 222 15.92 23.01 5.30
C LYS A 222 15.88 22.28 6.63
#